data_AF-X0BQ72-F1
#
_entry.id   AF-X0BQ72-F1
#
_cell.length_a   1.000
_cell.length_b   1.000
_cell.length_c   1.000
_cell.angle_alpha   90.00
_cell.angle_beta   90.00
_cell.angle_gamma   90.00
#
_symmetry.space_group_name_H-M   'P 1'
#
loop_
_entity.id
_entity.type
_entity.pdbx_description
1 polymer ?
#
loop_
_entity_poly.entity_id
_entity_poly.type
_entity_poly.pdbx_seq_one_letter_code
_entity_poly.pdbx_strand_id
1 'polypeptide(L)'
;MDCFSSLPPEINVMILLHLRTRSNIKLLLSASPTMLQHYRESKEDIQRAHLQAELPGGLLQDALVVAKFPLKNPWLHFEKWREGHL
;
A
#
# COMPACT_ATOMS: atom_id res chain seq x y z
N MET A 1 -10.34 -14.60 20.03
CA MET A 1 -9.95 -13.22 20.35
C MET A 1 -8.79 -12.83 19.46
N ASP A 2 -8.72 -11.58 19.01
CA ASP A 2 -7.60 -11.07 18.21
C ASP A 2 -6.45 -10.63 19.13
N CYS A 3 -5.28 -11.25 19.02
CA CYS A 3 -4.11 -10.96 19.86
C CYS A 3 -3.55 -9.55 19.62
N PHE A 4 -3.87 -8.93 18.49
CA PHE A 4 -3.39 -7.58 18.13
C PHE A 4 -4.26 -6.47 18.72
N SER A 5 -5.42 -6.81 19.28
CA SER A 5 -6.34 -5.84 19.91
C SER A 5 -5.86 -5.32 21.27
N SER A 6 -4.94 -6.03 21.92
CA SER A 6 -4.28 -5.59 23.17
C SER A 6 -3.03 -4.75 22.91
N LEU A 7 -2.56 -4.68 21.66
CA LEU A 7 -1.37 -3.94 21.29
C LEU A 7 -1.72 -2.49 20.96
N PRO A 8 -0.82 -1.53 21.27
CA PRO A 8 -0.97 -0.16 20.80
C PRO A 8 -0.99 -0.09 19.26
N PRO A 9 -1.78 0.83 18.66
CA PRO A 9 -1.84 1.02 17.22
C PRO A 9 -0.48 1.21 16.56
N GLU A 10 0.45 1.90 17.23
CA GLU A 10 1.79 2.17 16.75
C GLU A 10 2.60 0.89 16.53
N ILE A 11 2.45 -0.07 17.45
CA ILE A 11 3.11 -1.38 17.36
C ILE A 11 2.53 -2.19 16.21
N ASN A 12 1.20 -2.15 16.03
CA ASN A 12 0.53 -2.81 14.92
C ASN A 12 1.01 -2.25 13.57
N VAL A 13 1.15 -0.94 13.44
CA VAL A 13 1.70 -0.30 12.22
C VAL A 13 3.17 -0.67 12.02
N MET A 14 3.99 -0.70 13.09
CA MET A 14 5.39 -1.14 12.99
C MET A 14 5.51 -2.58 12.49
N ILE A 15 4.65 -3.49 12.94
CA ILE A 15 4.62 -4.88 12.45
C ILE A 15 4.33 -4.88 10.94
N LEU A 16 3.33 -4.11 10.49
CA LEU A 16 2.98 -4.00 9.07
C LEU A 16 4.13 -3.42 8.23
N LEU A 17 4.89 -2.47 8.76
CA LEU A 17 6.07 -1.89 8.09
C LEU A 17 7.23 -2.88 7.98
N HIS A 18 7.40 -3.78 8.95
CA HIS A 18 8.46 -4.79 8.91
C HIS A 18 8.13 -5.96 7.98
N LEU A 19 6.85 -6.19 7.67
CA LEU A 19 6.41 -7.24 6.76
C LEU A 19 6.65 -6.85 5.30
N ARG A 20 7.89 -7.01 4.86
CA ARG A 20 8.35 -6.60 3.52
C ARG A 20 7.57 -7.17 2.33
N THR A 21 6.95 -8.34 2.48
CA THR A 21 6.29 -9.01 1.36
C THR A 21 4.78 -8.87 1.43
N ARG A 22 4.17 -8.56 0.28
CA ARG A 22 2.71 -8.48 0.13
C ARG A 22 1.99 -9.77 0.53
N SER A 23 2.64 -10.92 0.36
CA SER A 23 2.12 -12.23 0.75
C SER A 23 1.99 -12.35 2.27
N ASN A 24 3.01 -11.95 3.03
CA ASN A 24 2.98 -12.00 4.49
C ASN A 24 1.97 -11.01 5.07
N ILE A 25 1.89 -9.81 4.48
CA ILE A 25 0.85 -8.83 4.83
C ILE A 25 -0.53 -9.46 4.59
N LYS A 26 -0.82 -10.01 3.40
CA LYS A 26 -2.12 -10.62 3.10
C LYS A 26 -2.51 -11.72 4.11
N LEU A 27 -1.57 -12.59 4.46
CA LEU A 27 -1.81 -13.65 5.45
C LEU A 27 -2.20 -13.05 6.80
N LEU A 28 -1.44 -12.06 7.28
CA LEU A 28 -1.74 -11.37 8.54
C LEU A 28 -3.10 -10.67 8.52
N LEU A 29 -3.43 -9.95 7.44
CA LEU A 29 -4.72 -9.26 7.30
C LEU A 29 -5.90 -10.24 7.25
N SER A 30 -5.69 -11.46 6.74
CA SER A 30 -6.71 -12.51 6.73
C SER A 30 -6.89 -13.18 8.09
N ALA A 31 -5.83 -13.21 8.91
CA ALA A 31 -5.82 -13.83 10.23
C ALA A 31 -6.28 -12.89 11.35
N SER A 32 -6.11 -11.56 11.17
CA SER A 32 -6.43 -10.55 12.18
C SER A 32 -7.29 -9.41 11.62
N PRO A 33 -8.55 -9.27 12.07
CA PRO A 33 -9.37 -8.12 11.73
C PRO A 33 -8.82 -6.80 12.30
N THR A 34 -8.17 -6.80 13.47
CA THR A 34 -7.54 -5.60 14.03
C THR A 34 -6.40 -5.10 13.14
N MET A 35 -5.54 -6.01 12.65
CA MET A 35 -4.48 -5.65 11.71
C MET A 35 -5.03 -5.17 10.37
N LEU A 36 -6.16 -5.72 9.91
CA LEU A 36 -6.85 -5.24 8.72
C LEU A 36 -7.32 -3.80 8.86
N GLN A 37 -7.86 -3.42 10.02
CA GLN A 37 -8.29 -2.06 10.29
C GLN A 37 -7.09 -1.09 10.25
N HIS A 38 -6.04 -1.36 11.02
CA HIS A 38 -4.86 -0.49 11.06
C HIS A 38 -4.15 -0.40 9.70
N TYR A 39 -4.11 -1.50 8.94
CA TYR A 39 -3.58 -1.48 7.57
C TYR A 39 -4.40 -0.58 6.65
N ARG A 40 -5.73 -0.52 6.79
CA ARG A 40 -6.57 0.38 5.98
C ARG A 40 -6.34 1.83 6.35
N GLU A 41 -6.21 2.13 7.63
CA GLU A 41 -5.96 3.48 8.15
C GLU A 41 -4.58 4.01 7.73
N SER A 42 -3.55 3.17 7.79
CA SER A 42 -2.15 3.55 7.51
C SER A 42 -1.64 3.10 6.14
N LYS A 43 -2.55 2.71 5.22
CA LYS A 43 -2.18 2.04 3.97
C LYS A 43 -1.19 2.83 3.13
N GLU A 44 -1.43 4.13 2.98
CA GLU A 44 -0.60 4.98 2.13
C GLU A 44 0.81 5.13 2.69
N ASP A 45 0.93 5.27 4.01
CA ASP A 45 2.23 5.43 4.68
C ASP A 45 3.02 4.12 4.64
N ILE A 46 2.33 2.99 4.86
CA ILE A 46 2.92 1.65 4.71
C ILE A 46 3.42 1.45 3.27
N GLN A 47 2.61 1.78 2.26
CA GLN A 47 3.01 1.65 0.85
C GLN A 47 4.19 2.56 0.50
N ARG A 48 4.18 3.81 0.96
CA ARG A 48 5.29 4.75 0.74
C ARG A 48 6.58 4.25 1.38
N ALA A 49 6.52 3.75 2.60
CA ALA A 49 7.69 3.21 3.31
C ALA A 49 8.30 1.98 2.60
N HIS A 50 7.45 1.07 2.11
CA HIS A 50 7.91 -0.09 1.32
C HIS A 50 8.58 0.34 0.02
N LEU A 51 7.95 1.26 -0.73
CA LEU A 51 8.50 1.76 -1.99
C LEU A 51 9.82 2.52 -1.77
N GLN A 52 9.92 3.31 -0.70
CA GLN A 52 11.15 4.03 -0.37
C GLN A 52 12.29 3.09 0.04
N ALA A 53 11.98 1.93 0.65
CA ALA A 53 12.96 0.92 1.01
C ALA A 53 13.48 0.12 -0.21
N GLU A 54 12.67 -0.04 -1.25
CA GLU A 54 13.00 -0.85 -2.43
C GLU A 54 13.52 -0.02 -3.61
N LEU A 55 13.14 1.25 -3.72
CA LEU A 55 13.44 2.09 -4.89
C LEU A 55 14.43 3.21 -4.54
N PRO A 56 15.35 3.53 -5.47
CA PRO A 56 16.17 4.74 -5.35
C PRO A 56 15.27 5.98 -5.35
N GLY A 57 15.65 7.01 -4.58
CA GLY A 57 14.79 8.16 -4.26
C GLY A 57 14.21 8.93 -5.47
N GLY A 58 14.85 8.85 -6.63
CA GLY A 58 14.32 9.42 -7.88
C GLY A 58 13.09 8.70 -8.44
N LEU A 59 12.90 7.41 -8.15
CA LEU A 59 11.81 6.58 -8.68
C LEU A 59 10.61 6.45 -7.73
N LEU A 60 10.71 6.99 -6.51
CA LEU A 60 9.65 6.89 -5.51
C LEU A 60 8.35 7.58 -5.99
N GLN A 61 8.47 8.74 -6.63
CA GLN A 61 7.32 9.48 -7.15
C GLN A 61 6.63 8.69 -8.27
N ASP A 62 7.40 8.17 -9.23
CA ASP A 62 6.88 7.39 -10.34
C ASP A 62 6.17 6.12 -9.85
N ALA A 63 6.77 5.42 -8.89
CA ALA A 63 6.17 4.22 -8.31
C ALA A 63 4.92 4.51 -7.50
N LEU A 64 4.86 5.63 -6.77
CA LEU A 64 3.64 6.07 -6.08
C LEU A 64 2.53 6.41 -7.08
N VAL A 65 2.86 7.07 -8.19
CA VAL A 65 1.90 7.37 -9.27
C VAL A 65 1.35 6.07 -9.87
N VAL A 66 2.20 5.10 -10.20
CA VAL A 66 1.78 3.79 -10.73
C VAL A 66 0.93 3.02 -9.70
N ALA A 67 1.33 3.02 -8.42
CA ALA A 67 0.60 2.32 -7.36
C ALA A 67 -0.78 2.93 -7.08
N LYS A 68 -0.92 4.24 -7.24
CA LYS A 68 -2.19 4.97 -7.10
C LYS A 68 -2.96 5.08 -8.42
N PHE A 69 -2.38 4.67 -9.55
CA PHE A 69 -3.01 4.81 -10.85
C PHE A 69 -4.32 4.03 -10.88
N PRO A 70 -5.46 4.68 -11.20
CA PRO A 70 -6.74 3.98 -11.24
C PRO A 70 -6.72 2.95 -12.37
N LEU A 71 -6.80 1.67 -12.02
CA LEU A 71 -6.97 0.56 -12.97
C LEU A 71 -8.35 0.58 -13.69
N LYS A 72 -9.15 1.63 -13.51
CA LYS A 72 -10.42 1.80 -14.22
C LYS A 72 -10.11 2.21 -15.67
N ASN A 73 -9.95 1.19 -16.52
CA ASN A 73 -9.69 1.27 -17.97
C ASN A 73 -8.36 1.94 -18.36
N PRO A 74 -7.23 1.20 -18.30
CA PRO A 74 -5.98 1.66 -18.87
C PRO A 74 -6.13 2.08 -20.35
N TRP A 75 -7.01 1.41 -21.09
CA TRP A 75 -7.31 1.70 -22.50
C TRP A 75 -7.96 3.09 -22.73
N LEU A 76 -8.88 3.53 -21.88
CA LEU A 76 -9.52 4.84 -22.03
C LEU A 76 -8.55 6.00 -21.81
N HIS A 77 -7.58 5.85 -20.91
CA HIS A 77 -6.57 6.88 -20.65
C HIS A 77 -5.52 6.94 -21.77
N PHE A 78 -5.12 5.80 -22.33
CA PHE A 78 -4.22 5.75 -23.48
C PHE A 78 -4.84 6.36 -24.74
N GLU A 79 -6.14 6.17 -24.98
CA GLU A 79 -6.86 6.85 -26.06
C GLU A 79 -6.93 8.36 -25.85
N LYS A 80 -7.29 8.84 -24.66
CA LYS A 80 -7.31 10.29 -24.36
C LYS A 80 -5.94 10.97 -24.48
N TRP A 81 -4.88 10.28 -24.07
CA TRP A 81 -3.49 10.76 -24.26
C TRP A 81 -3.09 10.81 -25.74
N ARG A 82 -3.51 9.80 -26.53
CA ARG A 82 -3.28 9.76 -27.98
C ARG A 82 -4.04 10.86 -28.72
N GLU A 83 -5.22 11.24 -28.23
CA GLU A 83 -6.07 12.28 -28.78
C GLU A 83 -5.72 13.70 -28.29
N GLY A 84 -4.69 13.85 -27.44
CA GLY A 84 -4.21 15.17 -27.00
C GLY A 84 -5.15 15.88 -26.01
N HIS A 85 -6.07 15.16 -25.38
CA HIS A 85 -6.96 15.70 -24.36
C HIS A 85 -6.35 15.51 -22.97
N LEU A 86 -5.49 16.46 -22.58
CA LEU A 86 -5.03 16.70 -21.21
C LEU A 86 -5.25 18.16 -20.84
#